data_AF-A0A6G7X0U5-F1
#
_entry.id   AF-A0A6G7X0U5-F1
#
_cell.length_a   1.000
_cell.length_b   1.000
_cell.length_c   1.000
_cell.angle_alpha   90.00
_cell.angle_beta   90.00
_cell.angle_gamma   90.00
#
_symmetry.space_group_name_H-M   'P 1'
#
loop_
_entity.id
_entity.type
_entity.pdbx_description
1 polymer ?
#
loop_
_entity_poly.entity_id
_entity_poly.type
_entity_poly.pdbx_seq_one_letter_code
_entity_poly.pdbx_strand_id
1 'polypeptide(L)'
;MGQYYKPMSLDSKEFLVSFDYGCGLKLMEHSYYYNPMVVEVLLLLMKEWNGNQVVWSGDYSDKSDEEWNENIFSKINPQSFDYVTEIQAKGIIFEHSELSDKGYENLKDKVKELTSSHVFVNYDKKEYCHLDCCRENEGGFRISPIPLLLCNSNGRGGGDYFSDYDSDCVGSWAYDKVGVIGIEKVSNDYTLRQYDFYEKW
;
A
#
# COMPACT_ATOMS: atom_id res chain seq x y z
N MET A 1 12.70 -18.96 5.74
CA MET A 1 12.98 -17.67 5.05
C MET A 1 11.66 -17.11 4.57
N GLY A 2 11.58 -15.80 4.31
CA GLY A 2 10.34 -15.12 3.89
C GLY A 2 10.55 -14.41 2.57
N GLN A 3 9.44 -14.15 1.88
CA GLN A 3 9.41 -13.40 0.63
C GLN A 3 9.49 -11.90 0.92
N TYR A 4 10.19 -11.14 0.07
CA TYR A 4 10.35 -9.70 0.16
C TYR A 4 9.56 -9.00 -0.92
N TYR A 5 8.87 -7.93 -0.55
CA TYR A 5 7.93 -7.27 -1.43
C TYR A 5 8.29 -5.82 -1.71
N LYS A 6 8.05 -5.39 -2.96
CA LYS A 6 8.20 -4.01 -3.42
C LYS A 6 6.94 -3.57 -4.18
N PRO A 7 6.29 -2.45 -3.82
CA PRO A 7 5.27 -1.86 -4.67
C PRO A 7 5.92 -1.24 -5.91
N MET A 8 5.34 -1.52 -7.08
CA MET A 8 5.87 -1.09 -8.38
C MET A 8 4.74 -0.58 -9.27
N SER A 9 4.94 0.57 -9.91
CA SER A 9 4.14 1.01 -11.05
C SER A 9 4.83 0.65 -12.34
N LEU A 10 4.18 -0.19 -13.15
CA LEU A 10 4.76 -0.74 -14.36
C LEU A 10 4.81 0.30 -15.49
N ASP A 11 3.81 1.19 -15.51
CA ASP A 11 3.69 2.23 -16.54
C ASP A 11 4.70 3.36 -16.31
N SER A 12 4.82 3.85 -15.06
CA SER A 12 5.85 4.84 -14.69
C SER A 12 7.25 4.24 -14.58
N LYS A 13 7.35 2.90 -14.51
CA LYS A 13 8.59 2.17 -14.24
C LYS A 13 9.24 2.62 -12.94
N GLU A 14 8.45 2.67 -11.88
CA GLU A 14 8.84 3.17 -10.58
C GLU A 14 8.59 2.14 -9.48
N PHE A 15 9.39 2.15 -8.42
CA PHE A 15 9.18 1.28 -7.27
C PHE A 15 9.63 1.92 -5.95
N LEU A 16 9.10 1.42 -4.83
CA LEU A 16 9.56 1.79 -3.49
C LEU A 16 10.25 0.60 -2.83
N VAL A 17 11.09 0.89 -1.84
CA VAL A 17 11.75 -0.12 -1.00
C VAL A 17 11.37 0.14 0.46
N SER A 18 10.84 -0.88 1.14
CA SER A 18 10.36 -0.77 2.52
C SER A 18 11.40 -0.29 3.53
N PHE A 19 12.69 -0.61 3.30
CA PHE A 19 13.79 -0.12 4.15
C PHE A 19 13.87 1.42 4.19
N ASP A 20 13.58 2.09 3.07
CA ASP A 20 13.58 3.56 3.00
C ASP A 20 12.47 4.20 3.86
N TYR A 21 11.50 3.39 4.31
CA TYR A 21 10.37 3.79 5.17
C TYR A 21 10.48 3.20 6.59
N GLY A 22 11.58 2.51 6.91
CA GLY A 22 11.77 1.88 8.22
C GLY A 22 10.78 0.74 8.52
N CYS A 23 10.20 0.11 7.50
CA CYS A 23 9.28 -1.02 7.67
C CYS A 23 9.90 -2.35 7.23
N GLY A 24 9.31 -3.46 7.69
CA GLY A 24 9.79 -4.79 7.35
C GLY A 24 9.60 -5.14 5.88
N LEU A 25 10.34 -6.13 5.41
CA LEU A 25 10.42 -6.50 3.99
C LEU A 25 9.26 -7.42 3.56
N LYS A 26 8.65 -8.15 4.50
CA LYS A 26 7.62 -9.14 4.18
C LYS A 26 6.24 -8.49 4.12
N LEU A 27 5.33 -9.10 3.36
CA LEU A 27 3.99 -8.56 3.07
C LEU A 27 3.30 -8.03 4.34
N MET A 28 3.13 -8.87 5.36
CA MET A 28 2.44 -8.48 6.58
C MET A 28 3.27 -7.59 7.52
N GLU A 29 4.57 -7.41 7.29
CA GLU A 29 5.38 -6.49 8.11
C GLU A 29 5.15 -5.01 7.74
N HIS A 30 4.44 -4.73 6.64
CA HIS A 30 4.11 -3.37 6.22
C HIS A 30 2.67 -3.17 5.72
N SER A 31 1.81 -4.20 5.74
CA SER A 31 0.45 -4.13 5.17
C SER A 31 -0.59 -3.40 6.04
N TYR A 32 -0.17 -2.49 6.91
CA TYR A 32 -1.05 -1.81 7.85
C TYR A 32 -1.43 -0.40 7.40
N TYR A 33 -2.61 0.02 7.83
CA TYR A 33 -3.28 1.24 7.41
C TYR A 33 -2.48 2.54 7.59
N TYR A 34 -1.68 2.64 8.66
CA TYR A 34 -0.81 3.80 8.93
C TYR A 34 0.66 3.56 8.57
N ASN A 35 0.98 2.47 7.86
CA ASN A 35 2.36 2.20 7.47
C ASN A 35 2.86 3.28 6.49
N PRO A 36 4.01 3.93 6.75
CA PRO A 36 4.48 5.04 5.91
C PRO A 36 4.64 4.71 4.43
N MET A 37 5.09 3.49 4.09
CA MET A 37 5.22 3.07 2.69
C MET A 37 3.84 2.89 2.03
N VAL A 38 2.87 2.34 2.76
CA VAL A 38 1.48 2.20 2.26
C VAL A 38 0.86 3.57 2.03
N VAL A 39 1.10 4.53 2.94
CA VAL A 39 0.64 5.92 2.77
C VAL A 39 1.28 6.56 1.55
N GLU A 40 2.57 6.35 1.29
CA GLU A 40 3.21 6.84 0.06
C GLU A 40 2.55 6.25 -1.19
N VAL A 41 2.34 4.94 -1.23
CA VAL A 41 1.68 4.28 -2.37
C VAL A 41 0.27 4.84 -2.56
N LEU A 42 -0.48 5.07 -1.49
CA LEU A 42 -1.79 5.72 -1.55
C LEU A 42 -1.69 7.11 -2.21
N LEU A 43 -0.72 7.94 -1.80
CA LEU A 43 -0.52 9.28 -2.37
C LEU A 43 -0.12 9.24 -3.84
N LEU A 44 0.75 8.30 -4.23
CA LEU A 44 1.12 8.08 -5.62
C LEU A 44 -0.10 7.64 -6.44
N LEU A 45 -0.92 6.73 -5.92
CA LEU A 45 -2.16 6.28 -6.56
C LEU A 45 -3.22 7.39 -6.69
N MET A 46 -3.11 8.49 -5.94
CA MET A 46 -3.94 9.69 -6.15
C MET A 46 -3.43 10.59 -7.27
N LYS A 47 -2.17 10.41 -7.67
CA LYS A 47 -1.43 11.34 -8.53
C LYS A 47 -0.68 10.57 -9.63
N GLU A 48 0.62 10.38 -9.48
CA GLU A 48 1.54 9.89 -10.51
C GLU A 48 1.25 8.45 -10.94
N TRP A 49 0.71 7.63 -10.05
CA TRP A 49 0.35 6.23 -10.31
C TRP A 49 -1.15 6.03 -10.59
N ASN A 50 -1.95 7.10 -10.59
CA ASN A 50 -3.39 6.98 -10.82
C ASN A 50 -3.70 6.51 -12.26
N GLY A 51 -4.28 5.33 -12.38
CA GLY A 51 -4.59 4.70 -13.67
C GLY A 51 -3.47 3.82 -14.23
N ASN A 52 -2.37 3.68 -13.49
CA ASN A 52 -1.26 2.83 -13.89
C ASN A 52 -1.51 1.38 -13.53
N GLN A 53 -0.87 0.47 -14.27
CA GLN A 53 -0.70 -0.92 -13.83
C GLN A 53 0.24 -0.96 -12.62
N VAL A 54 -0.25 -1.50 -11.50
CA VAL A 54 0.51 -1.55 -10.24
C VAL A 54 0.54 -2.98 -9.69
N VAL A 55 1.67 -3.36 -9.09
CA VAL A 55 1.85 -4.65 -8.44
C VAL A 55 2.65 -4.49 -7.14
N TRP A 56 2.29 -5.28 -6.14
CA TRP A 56 3.09 -5.50 -4.94
C TRP A 56 3.95 -6.75 -5.15
N SER A 57 5.11 -6.57 -5.79
CA SER A 57 5.90 -7.68 -6.32
C SER A 57 6.72 -8.36 -5.25
N GLY A 58 6.52 -9.67 -5.08
CA GLY A 58 7.33 -10.52 -4.21
C GLY A 58 8.47 -11.20 -4.96
N ASP A 59 9.63 -11.34 -4.31
CA ASP A 59 10.84 -11.97 -4.88
C ASP A 59 10.72 -13.50 -5.10
N TYR A 60 9.62 -14.13 -4.67
CA TYR A 60 9.30 -15.53 -4.96
C TYR A 60 8.20 -15.67 -6.04
N SER A 61 7.80 -14.58 -6.70
CA SER A 61 6.77 -14.62 -7.74
C SER A 61 7.24 -15.32 -9.02
N ASP A 62 6.32 -16.01 -9.71
CA ASP A 62 6.67 -16.78 -10.93
C ASP A 62 6.98 -15.89 -12.14
N LYS A 63 6.54 -14.63 -12.12
CA LYS A 63 6.93 -13.62 -13.12
C LYS A 63 8.30 -13.09 -12.71
N SER A 64 9.32 -13.85 -13.11
CA SER A 64 10.72 -13.67 -12.73
C SER A 64 11.26 -12.26 -12.93
N ASP A 65 12.32 -11.96 -12.17
CA ASP A 65 13.21 -10.79 -12.24
C ASP A 65 13.67 -10.38 -13.67
N GLU A 66 13.54 -11.25 -14.68
CA GLU A 66 13.84 -10.94 -16.08
C GLU A 66 12.82 -9.98 -16.73
N GLU A 67 11.54 -10.02 -16.36
CA GLU A 67 10.54 -9.03 -16.83
C GLU A 67 10.62 -7.72 -16.04
N TRP A 68 11.02 -7.80 -14.77
CA TRP A 68 11.02 -6.69 -13.81
C TRP A 68 12.44 -6.33 -13.36
N ASN A 69 13.33 -6.21 -14.34
CA ASN A 69 14.71 -5.88 -14.12
C ASN A 69 14.83 -4.49 -13.45
N GLU A 70 15.41 -4.42 -12.25
CA GLU A 70 15.64 -3.18 -11.51
C GLU A 70 16.45 -2.14 -12.30
N ASN A 71 17.19 -2.54 -13.33
CA ASN A 71 17.89 -1.61 -14.22
C ASN A 71 16.94 -0.83 -15.16
N ILE A 72 15.67 -1.23 -15.27
CA ILE A 72 14.64 -0.57 -16.09
C ILE A 72 13.72 0.29 -15.22
N PHE A 73 13.71 0.03 -13.91
CA PHE A 73 12.86 0.71 -12.94
C PHE A 73 13.65 1.74 -12.14
N SER A 74 13.05 2.89 -11.91
CA SER A 74 13.61 3.94 -11.06
C SER A 74 13.06 3.83 -9.66
N LYS A 75 13.95 3.74 -8.65
CA LYS A 75 13.53 3.79 -7.26
C LYS A 75 12.99 5.18 -6.94
N ILE A 76 11.76 5.25 -6.43
CA ILE A 76 11.23 6.48 -5.82
C ILE A 76 11.92 6.62 -4.47
N ASN A 77 12.62 7.73 -4.28
CA ASN A 77 13.00 8.13 -2.94
C ASN A 77 11.77 8.71 -2.24
N PRO A 78 11.57 8.44 -0.95
CA PRO A 78 10.37 8.85 -0.24
C PRO A 78 10.05 10.35 -0.42
N GLN A 79 8.95 10.67 -1.11
CA GLN A 79 8.50 12.04 -1.34
C GLN A 79 7.62 12.54 -0.19
N SER A 80 6.85 11.66 0.45
CA SER A 80 6.13 12.01 1.68
C SER A 80 7.07 12.36 2.83
N PHE A 81 8.34 11.95 2.80
CA PHE A 81 9.31 12.50 3.74
C PHE A 81 9.46 14.01 3.55
N ASP A 82 9.28 14.58 2.35
CA ASP A 82 9.23 16.03 2.11
C ASP A 82 7.94 16.73 2.56
N TYR A 83 6.81 16.02 2.61
CA TYR A 83 5.60 16.50 3.29
C TYR A 83 5.69 16.35 4.82
N VAL A 84 6.48 15.38 5.28
CA VAL A 84 7.00 15.28 6.65
C VAL A 84 8.11 16.33 6.85
N THR A 85 8.78 16.87 5.82
CA THR A 85 9.78 17.93 5.92
C THR A 85 9.17 19.30 6.23
N GLU A 86 7.95 19.57 5.78
CA GLU A 86 7.16 20.70 6.28
C GLU A 86 6.77 20.54 7.77
N ILE A 87 6.67 19.30 8.25
CA ILE A 87 6.57 18.97 9.68
C ILE A 87 7.98 19.05 10.35
N GLN A 88 9.08 18.75 9.64
CA GLN A 88 10.48 18.89 10.08
C GLN A 88 10.93 20.35 10.23
N ALA A 89 10.32 21.29 9.51
CA ALA A 89 10.61 22.73 9.68
C ALA A 89 10.25 23.26 11.09
N LYS A 90 9.57 22.45 11.93
CA LYS A 90 9.31 22.71 13.35
C LYS A 90 10.28 22.00 14.32
N GLY A 91 11.38 21.43 13.82
CA GLY A 91 12.56 21.07 14.62
C GLY A 91 12.51 19.70 15.30
N ILE A 92 12.51 18.62 14.51
CA ILE A 92 12.72 17.26 15.02
C ILE A 92 13.78 16.57 14.16
N ILE A 93 14.90 16.22 14.80
CA ILE A 93 16.05 15.51 14.22
C ILE A 93 15.66 14.04 14.03
N PHE A 94 15.98 13.45 12.87
CA PHE A 94 15.77 12.03 12.58
C PHE A 94 17.10 11.26 12.62
N GLU A 95 17.24 10.38 13.61
CA GLU A 95 17.94 9.09 13.41
C GLU A 95 16.87 8.01 13.21
N HIS A 96 17.26 6.86 12.64
CA HIS A 96 16.43 5.80 12.06
C HIS A 96 15.43 5.05 12.99
N SER A 97 14.87 5.68 14.00
CA SER A 97 13.79 5.14 14.81
C SER A 97 12.92 6.27 15.32
N GLU A 98 11.60 6.11 15.16
CA GLU A 98 10.55 6.89 15.83
C GLU A 98 10.20 8.22 15.17
N LEU A 99 9.12 8.21 14.38
CA LEU A 99 8.25 9.38 14.28
C LEU A 99 7.94 9.83 15.71
N SER A 100 8.25 11.09 16.06
CA SER A 100 7.76 11.65 17.33
C SER A 100 6.25 11.41 17.46
N ASP A 101 5.75 11.17 18.67
CA ASP A 101 4.32 10.93 18.91
C ASP A 101 3.42 11.95 18.17
N LYS A 102 3.82 13.22 18.19
CA LYS A 102 3.09 14.31 17.52
C LYS A 102 3.11 14.21 15.99
N GLY A 103 4.24 13.79 15.40
CA GLY A 103 4.34 13.55 13.96
C GLY A 103 3.45 12.39 13.53
N TYR A 104 3.40 11.34 14.35
CA TYR A 104 2.55 10.17 14.10
C TYR A 104 1.06 10.50 14.23
N GLU A 105 0.65 11.27 15.23
CA GLU A 105 -0.76 11.70 15.37
C GLU A 105 -1.22 12.59 14.20
N ASN A 106 -0.39 13.53 13.74
CA ASN A 106 -0.72 14.33 12.56
C ASN A 106 -0.85 13.49 11.28
N LEU A 107 -0.04 12.42 11.16
CA LEU A 107 -0.15 11.48 10.05
C LEU A 107 -1.48 10.74 10.10
N LYS A 108 -1.89 10.24 11.27
CA LYS A 108 -3.19 9.56 11.45
C LYS A 108 -4.36 10.46 11.06
N ASP A 109 -4.37 11.71 11.49
CA ASP A 109 -5.45 12.65 11.18
C ASP A 109 -5.58 12.88 9.67
N LYS A 110 -4.44 13.09 8.99
CA LYS A 110 -4.41 13.25 7.52
C LYS A 110 -4.86 11.98 6.80
N VAL A 111 -4.38 10.82 7.21
CA VAL A 111 -4.78 9.53 6.61
C VAL A 111 -6.30 9.34 6.79
N LYS A 112 -6.84 9.64 7.98
CA LYS A 112 -8.28 9.55 8.27
C LYS A 112 -9.12 10.50 7.42
N GLU A 113 -8.65 11.73 7.20
CA GLU A 113 -9.32 12.68 6.28
C GLU A 113 -9.33 12.14 4.84
N LEU A 114 -8.19 11.64 4.36
CA LEU A 114 -8.06 11.07 3.03
C LEU A 114 -9.00 9.87 2.83
N THR A 115 -9.02 8.93 3.76
CA THR A 115 -9.84 7.72 3.64
C THR A 115 -11.34 7.96 3.79
N SER A 116 -11.74 9.04 4.47
CA SER A 116 -13.14 9.44 4.57
C SER A 116 -13.66 10.08 3.28
N SER A 117 -12.76 10.57 2.42
CA SER A 117 -13.08 11.32 1.20
C SER A 117 -12.71 10.60 -0.09
N HIS A 118 -11.90 9.54 -0.02
CA HIS A 118 -11.38 8.81 -1.18
C HIS A 118 -11.63 7.30 -1.09
N VAL A 119 -11.59 6.65 -2.25
CA VAL A 119 -11.73 5.20 -2.38
C VAL A 119 -10.60 4.62 -3.24
N PHE A 120 -10.29 3.35 -3.04
CA PHE A 120 -9.37 2.60 -3.90
C PHE A 120 -10.15 1.96 -5.03
N VAL A 121 -9.72 2.18 -6.27
CA VAL A 121 -10.47 1.86 -7.49
C VAL A 121 -9.64 0.96 -8.39
N ASN A 122 -10.28 -0.06 -8.94
CA ASN A 122 -9.79 -0.87 -10.04
C ASN A 122 -10.53 -0.49 -11.32
N TYR A 123 -9.79 0.10 -12.26
CA TYR A 123 -10.34 0.60 -13.52
C TYR A 123 -10.65 -0.53 -14.51
N ASP A 124 -9.86 -1.60 -14.51
CA ASP A 124 -10.04 -2.73 -15.44
C ASP A 124 -11.27 -3.57 -15.07
N LYS A 125 -11.51 -3.75 -13.77
CA LYS A 125 -12.66 -4.51 -13.24
C LYS A 125 -13.90 -3.66 -13.01
N LYS A 126 -13.77 -2.33 -13.01
CA LYS A 126 -14.81 -1.39 -12.58
C LYS A 126 -15.33 -1.69 -11.18
N GLU A 127 -14.39 -1.89 -10.26
CA GLU A 127 -14.67 -2.17 -8.85
C GLU A 127 -13.98 -1.12 -7.99
N TYR A 128 -14.50 -0.87 -6.79
CA TYR A 128 -13.84 -0.01 -5.82
C TYR A 128 -14.11 -0.50 -4.40
N CYS A 129 -13.24 -0.15 -3.45
CA CYS A 129 -13.48 -0.35 -2.03
C CYS A 129 -13.10 0.90 -1.24
N HIS A 130 -13.67 1.03 -0.04
CA HIS A 130 -13.18 2.02 0.91
C HIS A 130 -11.74 1.69 1.32
N LEU A 131 -10.93 2.73 1.53
CA LEU A 131 -9.53 2.56 1.95
C LEU A 131 -9.41 1.96 3.35
N ASP A 132 -10.45 2.11 4.16
CA ASP A 132 -10.55 1.67 5.54
C ASP A 132 -11.54 0.49 5.71
N CYS A 133 -11.86 -0.24 4.65
CA CYS A 133 -12.89 -1.30 4.69
C CYS A 133 -12.55 -2.46 5.65
N CYS A 134 -11.27 -2.78 5.83
CA CYS A 134 -10.85 -3.89 6.67
C CYS A 134 -11.09 -3.59 8.15
N ARG A 135 -11.44 -4.60 8.95
CA ARG A 135 -11.68 -4.43 10.38
C ARG A 135 -10.38 -4.26 11.18
N GLU A 136 -10.51 -3.64 12.34
CA GLU A 136 -9.46 -3.61 13.36
C GLU A 136 -9.38 -4.95 14.11
N ASN A 137 -8.16 -5.35 14.46
CA ASN A 137 -7.91 -6.47 15.36
C ASN A 137 -7.97 -6.04 16.83
N GLU A 138 -7.81 -7.02 17.73
CA GLU A 138 -7.88 -6.80 19.18
C GLU A 138 -6.80 -5.83 19.67
N GLY A 139 -5.69 -5.70 18.93
CA GLY A 139 -4.62 -4.73 19.18
C GLY A 139 -4.88 -3.34 18.58
N GLY A 140 -6.02 -3.10 17.94
CA GLY A 140 -6.36 -1.83 17.28
C GLY A 140 -5.63 -1.60 15.95
N PHE A 141 -4.99 -2.63 15.38
CA PHE A 141 -4.35 -2.54 14.07
C PHE A 141 -5.34 -2.89 12.97
N ARG A 142 -5.32 -2.10 11.90
CA ARG A 142 -6.11 -2.31 10.68
C ARG A 142 -5.19 -2.59 9.52
N ILE A 143 -5.51 -3.64 8.75
CA ILE A 143 -4.82 -3.96 7.51
C ILE A 143 -5.28 -2.98 6.42
N SER A 144 -4.36 -2.51 5.58
CA SER A 144 -4.71 -1.80 4.35
C SER A 144 -5.04 -2.82 3.26
N PRO A 145 -6.11 -2.66 2.48
CA PRO A 145 -6.41 -3.58 1.39
C PRO A 145 -5.40 -3.45 0.23
N ILE A 146 -4.70 -2.31 0.10
CA ILE A 146 -3.85 -2.01 -1.06
C ILE A 146 -2.74 -3.07 -1.26
N PRO A 147 -1.89 -3.40 -0.26
CA PRO A 147 -0.80 -4.35 -0.47
C PRO A 147 -1.30 -5.76 -0.79
N LEU A 148 -2.39 -6.19 -0.15
CA LEU A 148 -2.95 -7.53 -0.32
C LEU A 148 -3.67 -7.69 -1.65
N LEU A 149 -4.44 -6.69 -2.10
CA LEU A 149 -5.10 -6.76 -3.39
C LEU A 149 -4.09 -6.71 -4.55
N LEU A 150 -2.99 -5.98 -4.38
CA LEU A 150 -1.99 -5.78 -5.44
C LEU A 150 -0.86 -6.81 -5.46
N CYS A 151 -0.74 -7.70 -4.47
CA CYS A 151 0.40 -8.61 -4.43
C CYS A 151 0.35 -9.72 -5.49
N ASN A 152 1.48 -10.03 -6.10
CA ASN A 152 1.55 -11.08 -7.13
C ASN A 152 1.86 -12.48 -6.56
N SER A 153 1.95 -12.60 -5.24
CA SER A 153 2.35 -13.82 -4.55
C SER A 153 1.90 -13.75 -3.09
N ASN A 154 1.57 -14.91 -2.54
CA ASN A 154 1.23 -15.14 -1.13
C ASN A 154 1.41 -16.63 -0.81
N GLY A 155 1.66 -16.98 0.45
CA GLY A 155 1.81 -18.37 0.91
C GLY A 155 3.10 -19.08 0.48
N ARG A 156 4.13 -18.33 0.07
CA ARG A 156 5.43 -18.87 -0.39
C ARG A 156 6.55 -18.65 0.62
N GLY A 157 6.33 -17.87 1.67
CA GLY A 157 7.31 -17.64 2.72
C GLY A 157 6.69 -17.26 4.06
N GLY A 158 7.53 -17.16 5.09
CA GLY A 158 7.09 -16.51 6.34
C GLY A 158 6.74 -15.04 6.08
N GLY A 159 5.82 -14.47 6.88
CA GLY A 159 5.38 -13.07 6.80
C GLY A 159 4.37 -12.77 5.69
N ASP A 160 3.88 -13.80 5.02
CA ASP A 160 2.75 -13.76 4.10
C ASP A 160 1.42 -13.69 4.86
N TYR A 161 0.35 -13.27 4.18
CA TYR A 161 -0.98 -13.20 4.77
C TYR A 161 -1.50 -14.61 5.04
N PHE A 162 -1.77 -14.90 6.31
CA PHE A 162 -2.17 -16.24 6.75
C PHE A 162 -3.45 -16.18 7.58
N SER A 163 -4.58 -16.10 6.88
CA SER A 163 -5.91 -16.04 7.47
C SER A 163 -6.95 -16.49 6.47
N ASP A 164 -8.10 -16.99 6.93
CA ASP A 164 -9.19 -17.43 6.06
C ASP A 164 -10.01 -16.26 5.49
N TYR A 165 -9.92 -15.08 6.10
CA TYR A 165 -10.71 -13.91 5.72
C TYR A 165 -10.18 -13.28 4.42
N ASP A 166 -10.97 -13.38 3.35
CA ASP A 166 -10.63 -12.88 2.01
C ASP A 166 -9.30 -13.39 1.45
N SER A 167 -8.86 -14.57 1.88
CA SER A 167 -7.64 -15.20 1.39
C SER A 167 -7.62 -15.41 -0.14
N ASP A 168 -8.78 -15.61 -0.75
CA ASP A 168 -9.00 -15.74 -2.18
C ASP A 168 -8.94 -14.41 -2.94
N CYS A 169 -9.06 -13.29 -2.23
CA CYS A 169 -8.97 -11.95 -2.79
C CYS A 169 -7.51 -11.43 -2.84
N VAL A 170 -6.57 -12.12 -2.19
CA VAL A 170 -5.15 -11.76 -2.21
C VAL A 170 -4.61 -11.84 -3.64
N GLY A 171 -4.02 -10.74 -4.10
CA GLY A 171 -3.51 -10.57 -5.46
C GLY A 171 -4.56 -10.45 -6.54
N SER A 172 -5.84 -10.34 -6.17
CA SER A 172 -6.93 -10.27 -7.14
C SER A 172 -6.86 -9.04 -8.05
N TRP A 173 -6.15 -7.97 -7.66
CA TRP A 173 -5.97 -6.74 -8.42
C TRP A 173 -4.51 -6.54 -8.89
N ALA A 174 -3.65 -7.55 -8.72
CA ALA A 174 -2.26 -7.45 -9.14
C ALA A 174 -2.16 -7.24 -10.67
N TYR A 175 -1.33 -6.27 -11.08
CA TYR A 175 -1.11 -5.87 -12.49
C TYR A 175 -2.26 -5.12 -13.16
N ASP A 176 -3.38 -4.89 -12.46
CA ASP A 176 -4.49 -4.12 -12.99
C ASP A 176 -4.20 -2.62 -12.93
N LYS A 177 -4.93 -1.85 -13.75
CA LYS A 177 -4.97 -0.40 -13.67
C LYS A 177 -5.77 0.03 -12.45
N VAL A 178 -5.11 0.70 -11.52
CA VAL A 178 -5.70 1.09 -10.24
C VAL A 178 -5.43 2.55 -9.90
N GLY A 179 -6.15 3.06 -8.92
CA GLY A 179 -5.98 4.43 -8.46
C GLY A 179 -6.74 4.72 -7.17
N VAL A 180 -6.50 5.91 -6.62
CA VAL A 180 -7.25 6.44 -5.47
C VAL A 180 -7.90 7.74 -5.89
N ILE A 181 -9.23 7.79 -5.83
CA ILE A 181 -10.01 8.95 -6.28
C ILE A 181 -11.00 9.41 -5.22
N GLY A 182 -11.42 10.67 -5.29
CA GLY A 182 -12.51 11.18 -4.46
C GLY A 182 -13.78 10.36 -4.65
N ILE A 183 -14.48 10.04 -3.57
CA ILE A 183 -15.68 9.20 -3.58
C ILE A 183 -16.77 9.75 -4.51
N GLU A 184 -16.84 11.07 -4.65
CA GLU A 184 -17.77 11.77 -5.54
C GLU A 184 -17.47 11.58 -7.04
N LYS A 185 -16.26 11.08 -7.38
CA LYS A 185 -15.82 10.83 -8.75
C LYS A 185 -16.04 9.40 -9.20
N VAL A 186 -16.48 8.51 -8.30
CA VAL A 186 -16.77 7.12 -8.65
C VAL A 186 -17.97 7.09 -9.58
N SER A 187 -17.79 6.48 -10.75
CA SER A 187 -18.87 6.36 -11.73
C SER A 187 -19.93 5.34 -11.27
N ASN A 188 -21.19 5.56 -11.64
CA ASN A 188 -22.31 4.70 -11.23
C ASN A 188 -22.24 3.26 -11.77
N ASP A 189 -21.39 3.00 -12.77
CA ASP A 189 -21.16 1.66 -13.31
C ASP A 189 -20.10 0.85 -12.54
N TYR A 190 -19.53 1.42 -11.48
CA TYR A 190 -18.56 0.74 -10.61
C TYR A 190 -19.27 -0.01 -9.48
N THR A 191 -18.76 -1.20 -9.16
CA THR A 191 -19.28 -2.04 -8.08
C THR A 191 -18.48 -1.85 -6.79
N LEU A 192 -19.16 -1.54 -5.69
CA LEU A 192 -18.55 -1.52 -4.36
C LEU A 192 -18.20 -2.95 -3.92
N ARG A 193 -16.93 -3.15 -3.58
CA ARG A 193 -16.40 -4.34 -2.92
C ARG A 193 -16.14 -4.05 -1.46
N GLN A 194 -16.45 -5.03 -0.62
CA GLN A 194 -16.11 -5.03 0.78
C GLN A 194 -15.02 -6.07 1.00
N TYR A 195 -14.01 -5.70 1.79
CA TYR A 195 -12.92 -6.60 2.17
C TYR A 195 -12.74 -6.56 3.68
N ASP A 196 -12.53 -7.72 4.28
CA ASP A 196 -12.39 -7.98 5.71
C ASP A 196 -11.03 -8.63 6.03
N PHE A 197 -10.00 -8.33 5.23
CA PHE A 197 -8.62 -8.78 5.50
C PHE A 197 -8.27 -8.54 6.96
N TYR A 198 -7.98 -9.63 7.65
CA TYR A 198 -7.83 -9.66 9.10
C TYR A 198 -6.95 -10.81 9.55
N GLU A 199 -6.17 -10.58 10.59
CA GLU A 199 -5.41 -11.61 11.29
C GLU A 199 -5.68 -11.51 12.79
N LYS A 200 -5.90 -12.68 13.40
CA LYS A 200 -6.02 -12.83 14.86
C LYS A 200 -4.63 -12.88 15.44
N TRP A 201 -4.26 -11.88 16.23
CA TRP A 201 -3.01 -11.81 16.96
C TRP A 201 -3.29 -11.62 18.45
#